data_AF-A0A7J3M6Z0-F1
#
_entry.id   AF-A0A7J3M6Z0-F1
#
_cell.length_a   1.000
_cell.length_b   1.000
_cell.length_c   1.000
_cell.angle_alpha   90.00
_cell.angle_beta   90.00
_cell.angle_gamma   90.00
#
_symmetry.space_group_name_H-M   'P 1'
#
loop_
_entity.id
_entity.type
_entity.pdbx_description
1 polymer ?
#
loop_
_entity_poly.entity_id
_entity_poly.type
_entity_poly.pdbx_seq_one_letter_code
_entity_poly.pdbx_strand_id
1 'polypeptide(L)'
;MAKNYIPRIERIIYSVAWRMGRCLGMADVRELILSSRPEPLDYPVVSSDHSGHIVYLATRGYPKLAADHILSREVAGHLETIAGGVIRQLNFIFNKVLLGVSAVNVLKNGKKVSLLTRIYETLIQMALNMVGLERDILGFSEEETAKTFTNMLVALKGLEDLERKVLGGEAPIAYATVNIFLTDMKKVMSGFYRPPGSMVAHAAKEIEKEVKPDSLMESFLNSAKKQIENNIY
;
A
#
# COMPACT_ATOMS: atom_id res chain seq x y z
N MET A 1 -19.86 -49.06 2.46
CA MET A 1 -18.46 -49.07 2.90
C MET A 1 -17.71 -48.04 2.05
N ALA A 2 -17.58 -46.81 2.56
CA ALA A 2 -16.93 -45.70 1.87
C ALA A 2 -15.43 -45.70 2.20
N LYS A 3 -14.57 -45.55 1.20
CA LYS A 3 -13.18 -45.12 1.41
C LYS A 3 -12.91 -43.92 0.50
N ASN A 4 -12.74 -42.79 1.18
CA ASN A 4 -12.44 -41.46 0.66
C ASN A 4 -11.12 -41.48 -0.12
N TYR A 5 -11.17 -41.00 -1.37
CA TYR A 5 -9.99 -40.57 -2.11
C TYR A 5 -10.02 -39.04 -2.11
N ILE A 6 -9.23 -38.40 -1.24
CA ILE A 6 -9.01 -36.95 -1.23
C ILE A 6 -7.79 -36.70 -2.12
N PRO A 7 -7.90 -36.10 -3.31
CA PRO A 7 -6.73 -35.64 -4.02
C PRO A 7 -6.21 -34.38 -3.33
N ARG A 8 -4.96 -34.46 -2.89
CA ARG A 8 -4.13 -33.38 -2.34
C ARG A 8 -4.25 -32.10 -3.17
N ILE A 9 -4.95 -31.10 -2.63
CA ILE A 9 -5.19 -29.75 -3.21
C ILE A 9 -3.89 -29.02 -3.58
N GLU A 10 -2.76 -29.40 -2.98
CA GLU A 10 -1.45 -28.82 -3.28
C GLU A 10 -0.99 -29.06 -4.73
N ARG A 11 -1.37 -30.16 -5.41
CA ARG A 11 -0.83 -30.44 -6.75
C ARG A 11 -1.41 -29.61 -7.88
N ILE A 12 -2.61 -29.02 -7.71
CA ILE A 12 -3.24 -28.19 -8.75
C ILE A 12 -2.72 -26.76 -8.68
N ILE A 13 -2.35 -26.27 -7.48
CA ILE A 13 -1.77 -24.93 -7.31
C ILE A 13 -0.36 -24.85 -7.91
N TYR A 14 0.40 -25.96 -7.93
CA TYR A 14 1.75 -25.98 -8.51
C TYR A 14 1.83 -26.36 -10.00
N SER A 15 0.83 -27.05 -10.58
CA SER A 15 0.96 -27.57 -11.96
C SER A 15 0.73 -26.54 -13.07
N VAL A 16 0.04 -25.43 -12.78
CA VAL A 16 -0.19 -24.35 -13.76
C VAL A 16 0.90 -23.27 -13.69
N ALA A 17 1.64 -23.20 -12.57
CA ALA A 17 2.68 -22.22 -12.31
C ALA A 17 4.01 -22.41 -13.09
N TRP A 18 4.14 -23.38 -14.01
CA TRP A 18 5.46 -23.76 -14.54
C TRP A 18 5.60 -23.90 -16.06
N ARG A 19 4.52 -23.80 -16.86
CA ARG A 19 4.67 -23.88 -18.33
C ARG A 19 4.89 -22.52 -18.97
N MET A 20 6.18 -22.20 -19.06
CA MET A 20 6.84 -21.35 -20.06
C MET A 20 6.95 -19.85 -19.75
N GLY A 21 8.10 -19.50 -19.16
CA GLY A 21 8.60 -18.14 -18.95
C GLY A 21 8.87 -17.91 -17.47
N ARG A 22 10.14 -17.72 -17.06
CA ARG A 22 10.49 -17.34 -15.69
C ARG A 22 9.90 -15.95 -15.37
N CYS A 23 8.65 -15.94 -14.91
CA CYS A 23 8.00 -14.83 -14.24
C CYS A 23 8.32 -14.92 -12.75
N LEU A 24 8.76 -13.83 -12.13
CA LEU A 24 8.98 -13.77 -10.68
C LEU A 24 7.68 -14.14 -9.97
N GLY A 25 7.76 -15.06 -9.01
CA GLY A 25 6.61 -15.40 -8.16
C GLY A 25 6.31 -14.29 -7.17
N MET A 26 5.13 -14.31 -6.54
CA MET A 26 4.74 -13.35 -5.49
C MET A 26 5.76 -13.29 -4.33
N ALA A 27 6.37 -14.43 -3.99
CA ALA A 27 7.42 -14.51 -2.97
C ALA A 27 8.66 -13.68 -3.36
N ASP A 28 9.02 -13.66 -4.64
CA ASP A 28 10.18 -12.94 -5.15
C ASP A 28 9.92 -11.42 -5.13
N VAL A 29 8.70 -10.97 -5.43
CA VAL A 29 8.31 -9.54 -5.33
C VAL A 29 8.39 -9.06 -3.89
N ARG A 30 7.90 -9.86 -2.93
CA ARG A 30 7.96 -9.52 -1.51
C ARG A 30 9.40 -9.40 -1.01
N GLU A 31 10.29 -10.31 -1.40
CA GLU A 31 11.71 -10.25 -1.01
C GLU A 31 12.42 -9.02 -1.61
N LEU A 32 12.12 -8.68 -2.86
CA LEU A 32 12.63 -7.45 -3.50
C LEU A 32 12.21 -6.18 -2.74
N ILE A 33 10.98 -6.14 -2.24
CA ILE A 33 10.49 -5.01 -1.44
C ILE A 33 11.23 -4.94 -0.10
N LEU A 34 11.32 -6.06 0.63
CA LEU A 34 11.93 -6.12 1.96
C LEU A 34 13.44 -5.85 1.96
N SER A 35 14.12 -6.13 0.85
CA SER A 35 15.56 -5.84 0.66
C SER A 35 15.85 -4.43 0.16
N SER A 36 14.81 -3.67 -0.21
CA SER A 36 14.94 -2.30 -0.72
C SER A 36 15.49 -1.37 0.37
N ARG A 37 16.55 -0.62 0.05
CA ARG A 37 17.11 0.39 0.96
C ARG A 37 16.67 1.80 0.54
N PRO A 38 16.38 2.69 1.51
CA PRO A 38 16.21 4.10 1.23
C PRO A 38 17.49 4.70 0.63
N GLU A 39 17.32 5.70 -0.21
CA GLU A 39 18.41 6.50 -0.77
C GLU A 39 18.79 7.62 0.21
N PRO A 40 20.05 8.10 0.23
CA PRO A 40 20.42 9.28 0.99
C PRO A 40 19.58 10.50 0.60
N LEU A 41 19.22 11.33 1.58
CA LEU A 41 18.54 12.59 1.35
C LEU A 41 19.54 13.69 1.02
N ASP A 42 19.15 14.58 0.11
CA ASP A 42 19.93 15.71 -0.36
C ASP A 42 19.86 16.87 0.66
N TYR A 43 20.96 17.62 0.81
CA TYR A 43 21.01 18.84 1.62
C TYR A 43 21.62 20.00 0.81
N PRO A 44 20.94 21.17 0.71
CA PRO A 44 19.63 21.49 1.28
C PRO A 44 18.48 20.72 0.58
N VAL A 45 17.31 20.71 1.22
CA VAL A 45 16.10 20.06 0.69
C VAL A 45 15.74 20.66 -0.68
N VAL A 46 15.48 19.80 -1.66
CA VAL A 46 15.26 20.19 -3.07
C VAL A 46 13.81 20.59 -3.36
N SER A 47 12.85 20.13 -2.55
CA SER A 47 11.42 20.39 -2.75
C SER A 47 11.03 21.81 -2.31
N SER A 48 10.17 22.45 -3.10
CA SER A 48 9.68 23.82 -2.87
C SER A 48 8.33 23.93 -2.16
N ASP A 49 7.55 22.84 -2.12
CA ASP A 49 6.22 22.81 -1.50
C ASP A 49 5.95 21.45 -0.83
N HIS A 50 4.88 21.37 -0.01
CA HIS A 50 4.51 20.15 0.73
C HIS A 50 4.28 18.95 -0.20
N SER A 51 3.63 19.15 -1.35
CA SER A 51 3.33 18.05 -2.27
C SER A 51 4.61 17.47 -2.87
N GLY A 52 5.49 18.34 -3.35
CA GLY A 52 6.80 17.98 -3.86
C GLY A 52 7.70 17.35 -2.79
N HIS A 53 7.60 17.80 -1.54
CA HIS A 53 8.37 17.23 -0.44
C HIS A 53 7.93 15.79 -0.12
N ILE A 54 6.62 15.55 -0.05
CA ILE A 54 6.04 14.21 0.14
C ILE A 54 6.49 13.27 -0.99
N VAL A 55 6.38 13.73 -2.25
CA VAL A 55 6.81 12.95 -3.42
C VAL A 55 8.32 12.66 -3.38
N TYR A 56 9.13 13.64 -3.00
CA TYR A 56 10.56 13.49 -2.85
C TYR A 56 10.91 12.40 -1.82
N LEU A 57 10.35 12.48 -0.61
CA LEU A 57 10.58 11.50 0.45
C LEU A 57 10.12 10.09 0.05
N ALA A 58 8.92 10.00 -0.55
CA ALA A 58 8.35 8.73 -1.00
C ALA A 58 9.27 8.04 -2.03
N THR A 59 9.70 8.77 -3.05
CA THR A 59 10.53 8.21 -4.13
C THR A 59 11.93 7.82 -3.65
N ARG A 60 12.48 8.52 -2.65
CA ARG A 60 13.75 8.17 -1.98
C ARG A 60 13.64 7.02 -0.98
N GLY A 61 12.46 6.48 -0.74
CA GLY A 61 12.28 5.30 0.11
C GLY A 61 11.95 5.61 1.57
N TYR A 62 11.36 6.77 1.85
CA TYR A 62 10.83 7.14 3.16
C TYR A 62 9.30 7.34 3.12
N PRO A 63 8.52 6.30 2.72
CA PRO A 63 7.07 6.45 2.53
C PRO A 63 6.31 6.79 3.82
N LYS A 64 6.78 6.30 4.98
CA LYS A 64 6.23 6.65 6.31
C LYS A 64 6.41 8.14 6.60
N LEU A 65 7.66 8.62 6.52
CA LEU A 65 7.99 10.03 6.72
C LEU A 65 7.29 10.94 5.71
N ALA A 66 7.14 10.48 4.45
CA ALA A 66 6.39 11.17 3.43
C ALA A 66 4.91 11.30 3.82
N ALA A 67 4.28 10.23 4.28
CA ALA A 67 2.90 10.25 4.74
C ALA A 67 2.72 11.12 5.99
N ASP A 68 3.65 11.07 6.95
CA ASP A 68 3.60 11.87 8.17
C ASP A 68 3.74 13.38 7.90
N HIS A 69 4.39 13.77 6.80
CA HIS A 69 4.50 15.19 6.44
C HIS A 69 3.13 15.84 6.16
N ILE A 70 2.12 15.07 5.76
CA ILE A 70 0.75 15.61 5.59
C ILE A 70 0.11 15.98 6.94
N LEU A 71 0.60 15.39 8.04
CA LEU A 71 0.11 15.60 9.39
C LEU A 71 0.76 16.85 10.03
N SER A 72 0.55 18.02 9.42
CA SER A 72 1.01 19.29 9.97
C SER A 72 -0.12 20.34 9.99
N ARG A 73 -0.04 21.27 10.95
CA ARG A 73 -1.05 22.34 11.07
C ARG A 73 -1.07 23.29 9.88
N GLU A 74 0.05 23.43 9.16
CA GLU A 74 0.17 24.24 7.95
C GLU A 74 -0.69 23.71 6.79
N VAL A 75 -0.99 22.40 6.82
CA VAL A 75 -1.81 21.72 5.80
C VAL A 75 -3.31 21.97 6.00
N ALA A 76 -3.75 22.41 7.19
CA ALA A 76 -5.17 22.58 7.49
C ALA A 76 -5.83 23.60 6.53
N GLY A 77 -6.98 23.23 5.97
CA GLY A 77 -7.68 24.03 4.94
C GLY A 77 -7.09 23.92 3.52
N HIS A 78 -5.98 23.21 3.35
CA HIS A 78 -5.31 22.97 2.07
C HIS A 78 -5.04 21.47 1.82
N LEU A 79 -5.50 20.58 2.69
CA LEU A 79 -5.22 19.15 2.70
C LEU A 79 -5.63 18.50 1.38
N GLU A 80 -6.85 18.80 0.90
CA GLU A 80 -7.34 18.25 -0.37
C GLU A 80 -6.45 18.68 -1.54
N THR A 81 -6.01 19.94 -1.56
CA THR A 81 -5.16 20.49 -2.63
C THR A 81 -3.78 19.86 -2.61
N ILE A 82 -3.17 19.73 -1.43
CA ILE A 82 -1.84 19.13 -1.22
C ILE A 82 -1.89 17.64 -1.56
N ALA A 83 -2.86 16.89 -1.02
CA ALA A 83 -3.05 15.48 -1.34
C ALA A 83 -3.29 15.28 -2.84
N GLY A 84 -4.10 16.12 -3.48
CA GLY A 84 -4.30 16.10 -4.93
C GLY A 84 -3.00 16.33 -5.71
N GLY A 85 -2.14 17.23 -5.24
CA GLY A 85 -0.80 17.46 -5.78
C GLY A 85 0.10 16.24 -5.72
N VAL A 86 0.12 15.56 -4.56
CA VAL A 86 0.86 14.31 -4.35
C VAL A 86 0.33 13.21 -5.27
N ILE A 87 -0.99 12.98 -5.27
CA ILE A 87 -1.65 11.97 -6.10
C ILE A 87 -1.29 12.17 -7.58
N ARG A 88 -1.39 13.39 -8.12
CA ARG A 88 -1.05 13.66 -9.52
C ARG A 88 0.40 13.32 -9.85
N GLN A 89 1.34 13.75 -9.01
CA GLN A 89 2.77 13.51 -9.24
C GLN A 89 3.13 12.03 -9.11
N LEU A 90 2.65 11.34 -8.08
CA LEU A 90 2.88 9.91 -7.91
C LEU A 90 2.21 9.09 -9.01
N ASN A 91 0.99 9.43 -9.41
CA ASN A 91 0.32 8.81 -10.57
C ASN A 91 1.16 8.96 -11.83
N PHE A 92 1.71 10.15 -12.10
CA PHE A 92 2.58 10.37 -13.26
C PHE A 92 3.83 9.48 -13.23
N ILE A 93 4.50 9.40 -12.08
CA ILE A 93 5.67 8.54 -11.89
C ILE A 93 5.29 7.07 -12.07
N PHE A 94 4.20 6.63 -11.45
CA PHE A 94 3.70 5.25 -11.52
C PHE A 94 3.39 4.86 -12.97
N ASN A 95 2.61 5.69 -13.68
CA ASN A 95 2.29 5.50 -15.10
C ASN A 95 3.56 5.42 -15.96
N LYS A 96 4.52 6.32 -15.76
CA LYS A 96 5.78 6.34 -16.52
C LYS A 96 6.58 5.04 -16.33
N VAL A 97 6.59 4.48 -15.12
CA VAL A 97 7.32 3.25 -14.80
C VAL A 97 6.63 2.02 -15.41
N LEU A 98 5.30 1.93 -15.29
CA LEU A 98 4.50 0.77 -15.72
C LEU A 98 4.25 0.74 -17.24
N LEU A 99 3.92 1.89 -17.84
CA LEU A 99 3.63 2.02 -19.27
C LEU A 99 4.87 2.25 -20.14
N GLY A 100 6.04 2.40 -19.53
CA GLY A 100 7.29 2.55 -20.27
C GLY A 100 7.61 1.33 -21.15
N VAL A 101 8.50 1.52 -22.14
CA VAL A 101 8.89 0.55 -23.20
C VAL A 101 9.32 -0.84 -22.70
N SER A 102 9.55 -1.02 -21.39
CA SER A 102 9.92 -2.30 -20.76
C SER A 102 8.89 -2.81 -19.74
N ALA A 103 7.60 -2.53 -19.92
CA ALA A 103 6.51 -3.07 -19.09
C ALA A 103 6.65 -4.58 -18.81
N VAL A 104 7.03 -5.35 -19.86
CA VAL A 104 7.24 -6.81 -19.84
C VAL A 104 8.34 -7.26 -18.84
N ASN A 105 9.18 -6.34 -18.34
CA ASN A 105 10.25 -6.63 -17.39
C ASN A 105 10.18 -5.81 -16.10
N VAL A 106 9.06 -5.13 -15.80
CA VAL A 106 8.92 -4.33 -14.55
C VAL A 106 9.23 -5.19 -13.32
N LEU A 107 8.64 -6.40 -13.26
CA LEU A 107 8.84 -7.32 -12.14
C LEU A 107 10.29 -7.84 -12.04
N LYS A 108 11.08 -7.80 -13.12
CA LYS A 108 12.50 -8.22 -13.08
C LYS A 108 13.43 -7.09 -12.62
N ASN A 109 12.92 -5.88 -12.44
CA ASN A 109 13.70 -4.74 -12.02
C ASN A 109 13.33 -4.34 -10.59
N GLY A 110 14.12 -4.80 -9.62
CA GLY A 110 13.90 -4.53 -8.19
C GLY A 110 13.78 -3.05 -7.84
N LYS A 111 14.46 -2.14 -8.57
CA LYS A 111 14.32 -0.69 -8.36
C LYS A 111 12.95 -0.18 -8.77
N LYS A 112 12.40 -0.66 -9.89
CA LYS A 112 11.06 -0.30 -10.36
C LYS A 112 9.99 -0.85 -9.41
N VAL A 113 10.09 -2.12 -9.03
CA VAL A 113 9.20 -2.75 -8.04
C VAL A 113 9.22 -1.94 -6.75
N SER A 114 10.42 -1.64 -6.21
CA SER A 114 10.57 -0.82 -5.00
C SER A 114 9.89 0.54 -5.12
N LEU A 115 10.07 1.23 -6.25
CA LEU A 115 9.47 2.56 -6.46
C LEU A 115 7.94 2.48 -6.49
N LEU A 116 7.37 1.50 -7.20
CA LEU A 116 5.91 1.31 -7.25
C LEU A 116 5.35 0.94 -5.87
N THR A 117 6.04 0.10 -5.10
CA THR A 117 5.66 -0.21 -3.72
C THR A 117 5.71 1.01 -2.81
N ARG A 118 6.75 1.85 -2.89
CA ARG A 118 6.84 3.10 -2.12
C ARG A 118 5.67 4.03 -2.41
N ILE A 119 5.22 4.09 -3.67
CA ILE A 119 4.04 4.88 -4.07
C ILE A 119 2.77 4.34 -3.40
N TYR A 120 2.51 3.02 -3.50
CA TYR A 120 1.38 2.39 -2.81
C TYR A 120 1.44 2.64 -1.31
N GLU A 121 2.59 2.39 -0.69
CA GLU A 121 2.79 2.52 0.74
C GLU A 121 2.55 3.96 1.23
N THR A 122 3.04 4.96 0.48
CA THR A 122 2.82 6.38 0.80
C THR A 122 1.34 6.72 0.76
N LEU A 123 0.64 6.39 -0.33
CA LEU A 123 -0.78 6.71 -0.49
C LEU A 123 -1.66 5.96 0.53
N ILE A 124 -1.34 4.70 0.83
CA ILE A 124 -2.02 3.93 1.87
C ILE A 124 -1.87 4.62 3.22
N GLN A 125 -0.65 4.98 3.63
CA GLN A 125 -0.44 5.61 4.93
C GLN A 125 -1.09 6.98 5.02
N MET A 126 -0.99 7.80 3.97
CA MET A 126 -1.70 9.06 3.91
C MET A 126 -3.21 8.85 4.06
N ALA A 127 -3.80 7.82 3.44
CA ALA A 127 -5.22 7.52 3.57
C ALA A 127 -5.59 7.11 5.01
N LEU A 128 -4.78 6.26 5.65
CA LEU A 128 -5.00 5.87 7.04
C LEU A 128 -4.87 7.06 8.01
N ASN A 129 -3.95 7.98 7.74
CA ASN A 129 -3.78 9.23 8.49
C ASN A 129 -5.04 10.13 8.43
N MET A 130 -5.87 10.01 7.39
CA MET A 130 -7.14 10.74 7.30
C MET A 130 -8.27 10.13 8.11
N VAL A 131 -8.09 8.90 8.61
CA VAL A 131 -9.08 8.18 9.42
C VAL A 131 -8.68 8.13 10.90
N GLY A 132 -7.38 8.24 11.20
CA GLY A 132 -6.86 8.26 12.56
C GLY A 132 -7.23 9.52 13.36
N LEU A 133 -6.99 9.46 14.67
CA LEU A 133 -7.26 10.55 15.63
C LEU A 133 -6.35 11.76 15.41
N GLU A 134 -5.23 11.59 14.71
CA GLU A 134 -4.24 12.63 14.44
C GLU A 134 -4.85 13.81 13.67
N ARG A 135 -5.86 13.55 12.82
CA ARG A 135 -6.56 14.59 12.05
C ARG A 135 -7.28 15.60 12.96
N ASP A 136 -7.83 15.14 14.08
CA ASP A 136 -8.58 15.97 15.03
C ASP A 136 -7.62 16.86 15.83
N ILE A 137 -6.46 16.33 16.19
CA ILE A 137 -5.38 17.05 16.89
C ILE A 137 -4.84 18.21 16.04
N LEU A 138 -4.81 18.03 14.72
CA LEU A 138 -4.30 19.00 13.76
C LEU A 138 -5.34 20.02 13.27
N GLY A 139 -6.61 19.81 13.62
CA GLY A 139 -7.71 20.71 13.27
C GLY A 139 -8.18 20.58 11.82
N PHE A 140 -8.02 19.40 11.21
CA PHE A 140 -8.61 19.14 9.89
C PHE A 140 -10.11 18.96 10.02
N SER A 141 -10.88 19.49 9.06
CA SER A 141 -12.33 19.29 9.06
C SER A 141 -12.72 17.87 8.62
N GLU A 142 -13.85 17.38 9.12
CA GLU A 142 -14.41 16.10 8.68
C GLU A 142 -14.66 16.08 7.16
N GLU A 143 -15.14 17.18 6.59
CA GLU A 143 -15.38 17.30 5.15
C GLU A 143 -14.09 17.15 4.35
N GLU A 144 -13.04 17.88 4.76
CA GLU A 144 -11.75 17.89 4.06
C GLU A 144 -11.05 16.53 4.15
N THR A 145 -11.09 15.88 5.31
CA THR A 145 -10.52 14.54 5.51
C THR A 145 -11.30 13.47 4.75
N ALA A 146 -12.64 13.53 4.74
CA ALA A 146 -13.47 12.58 4.00
C ALA A 146 -13.28 12.68 2.48
N LYS A 147 -13.21 13.90 1.92
CA LYS A 147 -12.90 14.12 0.50
C LYS A 147 -11.50 13.62 0.17
N THR A 148 -10.52 13.95 1.00
CA THR A 148 -9.13 13.54 0.81
C THR A 148 -8.97 12.02 0.83
N PHE A 149 -9.59 11.34 1.81
CA PHE A 149 -9.64 9.88 1.87
C PHE A 149 -10.25 9.28 0.60
N THR A 150 -11.38 9.83 0.15
CA THR A 150 -12.06 9.37 -1.08
C THR A 150 -11.16 9.52 -2.30
N ASN A 151 -10.47 10.65 -2.44
CA ASN A 151 -9.53 10.90 -3.53
C ASN A 151 -8.34 9.91 -3.51
N MET A 152 -7.81 9.59 -2.33
CA MET A 152 -6.75 8.58 -2.18
C MET A 152 -7.23 7.17 -2.51
N LEU A 153 -8.44 6.80 -2.08
CA LEU A 153 -9.06 5.51 -2.40
C LEU A 153 -9.23 5.35 -3.92
N VAL A 154 -9.75 6.38 -4.60
CA VAL A 154 -9.90 6.39 -6.07
C VAL A 154 -8.54 6.29 -6.75
N ALA A 155 -7.53 7.03 -6.27
CA ALA A 155 -6.17 6.95 -6.82
C ALA A 155 -5.58 5.54 -6.70
N LEU A 156 -5.63 4.94 -5.50
CA LEU A 156 -5.13 3.59 -5.24
C LEU A 156 -5.83 2.52 -6.07
N LYS A 157 -7.16 2.62 -6.24
CA LYS A 157 -7.91 1.77 -7.18
C LYS A 157 -7.41 1.92 -8.61
N GLY A 158 -7.22 3.16 -9.07
CA GLY A 158 -6.67 3.43 -10.40
C GLY A 158 -5.26 2.88 -10.60
N LEU A 159 -4.41 2.91 -9.57
CA LEU A 159 -3.08 2.28 -9.62
C LEU A 159 -3.18 0.76 -9.74
N GLU A 160 -4.02 0.12 -8.91
CA GLU A 160 -4.28 -1.32 -8.97
C GLU A 160 -4.83 -1.74 -10.35
N ASP A 161 -5.82 -1.03 -10.88
CA ASP A 161 -6.41 -1.32 -12.18
C ASP A 161 -5.38 -1.23 -13.30
N LEU A 162 -4.51 -0.23 -13.25
CA LEU A 162 -3.41 -0.07 -14.20
C LEU A 162 -2.40 -1.21 -14.09
N GLU A 163 -2.03 -1.58 -12.87
CA GLU A 163 -1.13 -2.71 -12.61
C GLU A 163 -1.70 -4.00 -13.23
N ARG A 164 -2.97 -4.32 -12.94
CA ARG A 164 -3.69 -5.47 -13.52
C ARG A 164 -3.70 -5.42 -15.02
N LYS A 165 -4.05 -4.28 -15.60
CA LYS A 165 -4.12 -4.11 -17.05
C LYS A 165 -2.76 -4.40 -17.72
N VAL A 166 -1.67 -3.95 -17.11
CA VAL A 166 -0.32 -4.13 -17.68
C VAL A 166 0.26 -5.51 -17.40
N LEU A 167 -0.09 -6.13 -16.26
CA LEU A 167 0.46 -7.41 -15.81
C LEU A 167 -0.51 -8.59 -15.98
N GLY A 168 -1.41 -8.52 -16.97
CA GLY A 168 -2.22 -9.68 -17.39
C GLY A 168 -3.35 -10.07 -16.45
N GLY A 169 -3.92 -9.10 -15.73
CA GLY A 169 -5.05 -9.28 -14.80
C GLY A 169 -4.64 -9.34 -13.32
N GLU A 170 -3.34 -9.41 -13.04
CA GLU A 170 -2.80 -9.54 -11.69
C GLU A 170 -2.20 -8.23 -11.16
N ALA A 171 -2.25 -8.04 -9.83
CA ALA A 171 -1.63 -6.90 -9.15
C ALA A 171 -0.62 -7.37 -8.08
N PRO A 172 0.49 -8.02 -8.47
CA PRO A 172 1.45 -8.61 -7.53
C PRO A 172 2.13 -7.59 -6.60
N ILE A 173 2.37 -6.36 -7.05
CA ILE A 173 2.99 -5.27 -6.27
C ILE A 173 1.97 -4.73 -5.26
N ALA A 174 0.74 -4.44 -5.69
CA ALA A 174 -0.36 -4.08 -4.79
C ALA A 174 -0.57 -5.15 -3.70
N TYR A 175 -0.66 -6.42 -4.11
CA TYR A 175 -0.82 -7.55 -3.20
C TYR A 175 0.32 -7.67 -2.20
N ALA A 176 1.57 -7.63 -2.68
CA ALA A 176 2.75 -7.73 -1.82
C ALA A 176 2.79 -6.57 -0.81
N THR A 177 2.41 -5.36 -1.23
CA THR A 177 2.36 -4.18 -0.35
C THR A 177 1.34 -4.39 0.77
N VAL A 178 0.10 -4.76 0.45
CA VAL A 178 -0.94 -5.05 1.47
C VAL A 178 -0.52 -6.20 2.39
N ASN A 179 0.09 -7.26 1.84
CA ASN A 179 0.56 -8.38 2.63
C ASN A 179 1.65 -7.97 3.63
N ILE A 180 2.56 -7.08 3.25
CA ILE A 180 3.59 -6.53 4.13
C ILE A 180 2.95 -5.72 5.25
N PHE A 181 2.00 -4.83 4.95
CA PHE A 181 1.25 -4.08 5.97
C PHE A 181 0.60 -5.01 7.00
N LEU A 182 -0.19 -5.98 6.54
CA LEU A 182 -0.89 -6.91 7.42
C LEU A 182 0.09 -7.77 8.24
N THR A 183 1.18 -8.22 7.62
CA THR A 183 2.22 -8.99 8.30
C THR A 183 2.89 -8.18 9.41
N ASP A 184 3.22 -6.91 9.14
CA ASP A 184 3.87 -6.05 10.13
C ASP A 184 2.92 -5.68 11.26
N MET A 185 1.66 -5.35 10.97
CA MET A 185 0.63 -5.14 12.00
C MET A 185 0.46 -6.37 12.91
N LYS A 186 0.46 -7.59 12.34
CA LYS A 186 0.40 -8.84 13.12
C LYS A 186 1.63 -9.09 14.00
N LYS A 187 2.79 -8.50 13.70
CA LYS A 187 3.98 -8.61 14.55
C LYS A 187 3.92 -7.70 15.76
N VAL A 188 3.15 -6.60 15.71
CA VAL A 188 3.07 -5.63 16.79
C VAL A 188 2.60 -6.31 18.06
N MET A 189 3.53 -6.49 19.02
CA MET A 189 3.30 -7.04 20.35
C MET A 189 2.60 -8.42 20.38
N SER A 190 2.72 -9.23 19.32
CA SER A 190 2.06 -10.54 19.25
C SER A 190 2.62 -11.59 20.21
N GLY A 191 3.83 -11.39 20.74
CA GLY A 191 4.45 -12.26 21.75
C GLY A 191 4.28 -11.81 23.21
N PHE A 192 3.75 -10.61 23.47
CA PHE A 192 3.72 -10.02 24.83
C PHE A 192 2.34 -10.08 25.51
N TYR A 193 1.26 -10.31 24.76
CA TYR A 193 -0.12 -10.37 25.29
C TYR A 193 -0.71 -11.78 25.19
N ARG A 194 -1.56 -12.15 26.16
CA ARG A 194 -2.44 -13.33 26.05
C ARG A 194 -3.41 -13.15 24.86
N PRO A 195 -3.95 -14.25 24.27
CA PRO A 195 -4.88 -14.17 23.15
C PRO A 195 -5.99 -13.13 23.39
N PRO A 196 -6.35 -12.30 22.38
CA PRO A 196 -6.04 -12.44 20.95
C PRO A 196 -4.72 -11.83 20.46
N GLY A 197 -3.89 -11.27 21.36
CA GLY A 197 -2.69 -10.47 21.05
C GLY A 197 -2.95 -8.97 21.23
N SER A 198 -2.13 -8.11 20.61
CA SER A 198 -2.39 -6.66 20.60
C SER A 198 -3.63 -6.32 19.76
N MET A 199 -4.25 -5.16 20.02
CA MET A 199 -5.38 -4.68 19.22
C MET A 199 -5.00 -4.48 17.74
N VAL A 200 -3.76 -4.04 17.46
CA VAL A 200 -3.24 -3.91 16.09
C VAL A 200 -3.13 -5.27 15.41
N ALA A 201 -2.65 -6.30 16.12
CA ALA A 201 -2.56 -7.65 15.59
C ALA A 201 -3.95 -8.28 15.38
N HIS A 202 -4.92 -7.97 16.24
CA HIS A 202 -6.31 -8.38 16.08
C HIS A 202 -6.95 -7.70 14.86
N ALA A 203 -6.84 -6.37 14.75
CA ALA A 203 -7.35 -5.60 13.62
C ALA A 203 -6.79 -6.12 12.29
N ALA A 204 -5.50 -6.45 12.23
CA ALA A 204 -4.88 -7.02 11.03
C ALA A 204 -5.49 -8.38 10.61
N LYS A 205 -5.90 -9.22 11.58
CA LYS A 205 -6.60 -10.48 11.27
C LYS A 205 -8.01 -10.23 10.76
N GLU A 206 -8.72 -9.24 11.30
CA GLU A 206 -10.05 -8.88 10.82
C GLU A 206 -10.01 -8.26 9.42
N ILE A 207 -9.04 -7.36 9.17
CA ILE A 207 -8.83 -6.76 7.85
C ILE A 207 -8.56 -7.85 6.81
N GLU A 208 -7.63 -8.77 7.10
CA GLU A 208 -7.25 -9.83 6.16
C GLU A 208 -8.44 -10.71 5.72
N LYS A 209 -9.44 -10.92 6.59
CA LYS A 209 -10.66 -11.67 6.24
C LYS A 209 -11.57 -10.92 5.25
N GLU A 210 -11.53 -9.60 5.27
CA GLU A 210 -12.36 -8.73 4.43
C GLU A 210 -11.66 -8.33 3.12
N VAL A 211 -10.32 -8.48 3.00
CA VAL A 211 -9.56 -8.18 1.78
C VAL A 211 -9.96 -9.13 0.65
N LYS A 212 -10.36 -8.53 -0.48
CA LYS A 212 -10.80 -9.23 -1.68
C LYS A 212 -9.71 -9.21 -2.76
N PRO A 213 -9.35 -10.36 -3.37
CA PRO A 213 -8.28 -10.43 -4.37
C PRO A 213 -8.53 -9.65 -5.67
N ASP A 214 -9.78 -9.31 -5.98
CA ASP A 214 -10.20 -8.59 -7.19
C ASP A 214 -10.30 -7.06 -6.99
N SER A 215 -10.23 -6.61 -5.74
CA SER A 215 -10.43 -5.23 -5.31
C SER A 215 -9.57 -4.95 -4.07
N LEU A 216 -8.26 -5.20 -4.19
CA LEU A 216 -7.32 -5.28 -3.06
C LEU A 216 -7.26 -3.97 -2.29
N MET A 217 -7.01 -2.86 -2.96
CA MET A 217 -6.83 -1.55 -2.33
C MET A 217 -8.13 -1.05 -1.68
N GLU A 218 -9.25 -1.25 -2.37
CA GLU A 218 -10.56 -0.81 -1.88
C GLU A 218 -11.01 -1.61 -0.65
N SER A 219 -10.95 -2.93 -0.74
CA SER A 219 -11.33 -3.81 0.36
C SER A 219 -10.41 -3.62 1.57
N PHE A 220 -9.10 -3.49 1.36
CA PHE A 220 -8.13 -3.22 2.41
C PHE A 220 -8.39 -1.89 3.11
N LEU A 221 -8.49 -0.77 2.39
CA LEU A 221 -8.67 0.54 3.01
C LEU A 221 -10.02 0.69 3.71
N ASN A 222 -11.11 0.19 3.13
CA ASN A 222 -12.41 0.27 3.77
C ASN A 222 -12.46 -0.59 5.04
N SER A 223 -11.83 -1.77 5.02
CA SER A 223 -11.76 -2.61 6.21
C SER A 223 -10.85 -1.98 7.29
N ALA A 224 -9.70 -1.42 6.89
CA ALA A 224 -8.83 -0.70 7.81
C ALA A 224 -9.53 0.51 8.43
N LYS A 225 -10.24 1.31 7.61
CA LYS A 225 -11.06 2.43 8.07
C LYS A 225 -12.08 1.97 9.12
N LYS A 226 -12.83 0.91 8.82
CA LYS A 226 -13.80 0.31 9.74
C LYS A 226 -13.14 -0.14 11.05
N GLN A 227 -11.95 -0.74 11.02
CA GLN A 227 -11.24 -1.17 12.24
C GLN A 227 -10.71 0.00 13.07
N ILE A 228 -10.37 1.13 12.44
CA ILE A 228 -9.91 2.34 13.14
C ILE A 228 -11.11 3.05 13.76
N GLU A 229 -12.16 3.33 13.00
CA GLU A 229 -13.33 4.08 13.47
C GLU A 229 -14.17 3.32 14.52
N ASN A 230 -14.20 1.98 14.46
CA ASN A 230 -14.92 1.17 15.46
C ASN A 230 -14.04 0.74 16.64
N ASN A 231 -12.75 1.07 16.65
CA ASN A 231 -11.94 0.92 17.85
C ASN A 231 -12.22 2.11 18.76
N ILE A 232 -12.97 1.88 19.82
CA ILE A 232 -13.20 2.86 20.88
C ILE A 232 -11.94 2.89 21.75
N TYR A 233 -10.89 3.57 21.29
CA TYR A 233 -9.73 3.98 22.08
C TYR A 233 -9.17 5.30 21.58
#